data_AF-A0A0M4GAG5-F1
#
_entry.id   AF-A0A0M4GAG5-F1
#
_cell.length_a   1.000
_cell.length_b   1.000
_cell.length_c   1.000
_cell.angle_alpha   90.00
_cell.angle_beta   90.00
_cell.angle_gamma   90.00
#
_symmetry.space_group_name_H-M   'P 1'
#
loop_
_entity.id
_entity.type
_entity.pdbx_description
1 polymer ?
#
loop_
_entity_poly.entity_id
_entity_poly.type
_entity_poly.pdbx_seq_one_letter_code
_entity_poly.pdbx_strand_id
1 'polypeptide(L)'
;MRVSWVIEAKRKYYDALDYWEKHNGSFDYSFKIIQAVEALEDELVENPYFLAAYSEIKDLYRKYFLNKRFVIYYKVYKELNVIEIRDFRSNYQEPLF
;
A
#
# COMPACT_ATOMS: atom_id res chain seq x y z
N MET A 1 6.22 11.16 -11.39
CA MET A 1 4.89 11.32 -10.75
C MET A 1 5.07 11.60 -9.27
N ARG A 2 4.04 12.06 -8.56
CA ARG A 2 4.04 12.10 -7.08
C ARG A 2 3.07 11.07 -6.52
N VAL A 3 3.44 10.41 -5.43
CA VAL A 3 2.53 9.55 -4.68
C VAL A 3 1.77 10.38 -3.65
N SER A 4 0.48 10.11 -3.52
CA SER A 4 -0.40 10.69 -2.52
C SER A 4 -1.26 9.60 -1.91
N TRP A 5 -1.65 9.78 -0.65
CA TRP A 5 -2.50 8.83 0.05
C TRP A 5 -3.79 9.53 0.47
N VAL A 6 -4.91 8.86 0.27
CA VAL A 6 -6.14 9.24 0.95
C VAL A 6 -6.00 8.98 2.45
N ILE A 7 -6.69 9.77 3.26
CA ILE A 7 -6.54 9.76 4.72
C ILE A 7 -6.84 8.37 5.28
N GLU A 8 -7.88 7.67 4.80
CA GLU A 8 -8.19 6.33 5.32
C GLU A 8 -7.11 5.29 4.98
N ALA A 9 -6.54 5.34 3.78
CA ALA A 9 -5.46 4.43 3.40
C ALA A 9 -4.21 4.66 4.27
N LYS A 10 -3.87 5.93 4.52
CA LYS A 10 -2.74 6.29 5.36
C LYS A 10 -2.95 5.86 6.82
N ARG A 11 -4.17 5.98 7.34
CA ARG A 11 -4.55 5.46 8.66
C ARG A 11 -4.36 3.95 8.74
N LYS A 12 -4.91 3.18 7.79
CA LYS A 12 -4.76 1.71 7.74
C LYS A 12 -3.30 1.27 7.68
N TYR A 13 -2.46 2.04 6.99
CA TYR A 13 -1.02 1.80 6.96
C TYR A 13 -0.41 1.95 8.37
N TYR A 14 -0.65 3.07 9.05
CA TYR A 14 -0.16 3.26 10.43
C TYR A 14 -0.75 2.25 11.42
N ASP A 15 -2.04 1.92 11.32
CA ASP A 15 -2.68 0.91 12.15
C ASP A 15 -1.97 -0.46 12.01
N ALA A 16 -1.52 -0.79 10.79
CA ALA A 16 -0.74 -2.01 10.57
C ALA A 16 0.65 -1.94 11.21
N LEU A 17 1.33 -0.79 11.16
CA LEU A 17 2.63 -0.60 11.83
C LEU A 17 2.49 -0.75 13.35
N ASP A 18 1.49 -0.09 13.94
CA ASP A 18 1.19 -0.16 15.37
C ASP A 18 0.84 -1.58 15.80
N TYR A 19 0.04 -2.29 15.00
CA TYR A 19 -0.32 -3.69 15.27
C TYR A 19 0.93 -4.56 15.35
N TRP A 20 1.81 -4.49 14.35
CA TRP A 20 2.98 -5.37 14.29
C TRP A 20 4.02 -5.05 15.35
N GLU A 21 4.17 -3.79 15.73
CA GLU A 21 5.04 -3.39 16.83
C GLU A 21 4.54 -3.95 18.16
N LYS A 22 3.23 -3.81 18.44
CA LYS A 22 2.59 -4.37 19.64
C LYS A 22 2.62 -5.89 19.67
N HIS A 23 2.34 -6.53 18.53
CA HIS A 23 2.26 -7.99 18.42
C HIS A 23 3.64 -8.66 18.60
N ASN A 24 4.68 -8.11 17.99
CA ASN A 24 6.03 -8.67 18.07
C ASN A 24 6.79 -8.20 19.32
N GLY A 25 6.34 -7.14 19.99
CA GLY A 25 7.07 -6.49 21.07
C GLY A 25 8.36 -5.79 20.60
N SER A 26 8.52 -5.57 19.29
CA SER A 26 9.64 -4.84 18.69
C SER A 26 9.22 -4.12 17.40
N PHE A 27 9.93 -3.04 17.07
CA PHE A 27 9.69 -2.24 15.87
C PHE A 27 10.25 -2.86 14.58
N ASP A 28 11.03 -3.95 14.65
CA ASP A 28 11.82 -4.46 13.52
C ASP A 28 10.96 -4.84 12.31
N TYR A 29 9.79 -5.43 12.54
CA TYR A 29 8.90 -5.80 11.44
C TYR A 29 8.16 -4.59 10.87
N SER A 30 7.73 -3.65 11.71
CA SER A 30 7.15 -2.38 11.29
C SER A 30 8.13 -1.57 10.45
N PHE A 31 9.41 -1.55 10.83
CA PHE A 31 10.48 -0.95 10.04
C PHE A 31 10.62 -1.60 8.65
N LYS A 32 10.56 -2.93 8.56
CA LYS A 32 10.56 -3.64 7.25
C LYS A 32 9.36 -3.26 6.38
N ILE A 33 8.19 -3.02 6.98
CA ILE A 33 7.00 -2.56 6.23
C ILE A 33 7.25 -1.15 5.70
N ILE A 34 7.80 -0.24 6.52
CA ILE A 34 8.13 1.13 6.10
C ILE A 34 9.06 1.11 4.89
N GLN A 35 10.18 0.40 4.98
CA GLN A 35 11.14 0.30 3.87
C GLN A 35 10.51 -0.29 2.60
N ALA A 36 9.61 -1.27 2.74
CA ALA A 36 8.93 -1.87 1.60
C ALA A 36 7.88 -0.94 0.98
N VAL A 37 7.24 -0.06 1.77
CA VAL A 37 6.34 0.97 1.26
C VAL A 37 7.14 2.06 0.53
N GLU A 38 8.25 2.51 1.08
CA GLU A 38 9.14 3.50 0.41
C GLU A 38 9.61 2.97 -0.95
N ALA A 39 10.14 1.75 -1.01
CA ALA A 39 10.56 1.13 -2.26
C ALA A 39 9.40 0.96 -3.26
N LEU A 40 8.20 0.65 -2.77
CA LEU A 40 7.00 0.55 -3.60
C LEU A 40 6.61 1.92 -4.17
N GLU A 41 6.69 2.99 -3.39
CA GLU A 41 6.38 4.35 -3.85
C GLU A 41 7.34 4.81 -4.95
N ASP A 42 8.65 4.56 -4.78
CA ASP A 42 9.67 4.82 -5.79
C ASP A 42 9.38 4.05 -7.09
N GLU A 43 9.07 2.75 -6.98
CA GLU A 43 8.73 1.91 -8.13
C GLU A 43 7.45 2.39 -8.84
N LEU A 44 6.44 2.85 -8.08
CA LEU A 44 5.21 3.40 -8.65
C LEU A 44 5.48 4.69 -9.44
N VAL A 45 6.39 5.54 -8.95
CA VAL A 45 6.77 6.79 -9.62
C VAL A 45 7.43 6.52 -10.96
N GLU A 46 8.26 5.47 -11.05
CA GLU A 46 8.96 5.06 -12.26
C GLU A 46 8.06 4.28 -13.23
N ASN A 47 7.36 3.26 -12.74
CA ASN A 47 6.52 2.38 -13.56
C ASN A 47 5.24 1.94 -12.80
N PRO A 48 4.19 2.78 -12.81
CA PRO A 48 2.99 2.54 -12.02
C PRO A 48 2.16 1.34 -12.46
N TYR A 49 2.49 0.69 -13.58
CA TYR A 49 1.73 -0.47 -14.10
C TYR A 49 2.49 -1.78 -13.94
N PHE A 50 3.77 -1.75 -13.55
CA PHE A 50 4.59 -2.94 -13.39
C PHE A 50 3.98 -3.89 -12.34
N LEU A 51 3.73 -5.14 -12.73
CA LEU A 51 3.15 -6.19 -11.88
C LEU A 51 1.84 -5.80 -11.16
N ALA A 52 1.16 -4.76 -11.63
CA ALA A 52 -0.12 -4.32 -11.11
C ALA A 52 -1.26 -5.06 -11.80
N ALA A 53 -2.25 -5.50 -11.03
CA ALA A 53 -3.49 -6.04 -11.57
C ALA A 53 -4.54 -4.94 -11.58
N TYR A 54 -5.14 -4.66 -12.74
CA TYR A 54 -6.25 -3.72 -12.85
C TYR A 54 -7.59 -4.41 -12.58
N SER A 55 -8.48 -3.74 -11.86
CA SER A 55 -9.86 -4.18 -11.62
C SER A 55 -10.81 -3.19 -12.25
N GLU A 56 -11.49 -3.59 -13.33
CA GLU A 56 -12.50 -2.75 -14.00
C GLU A 56 -13.67 -2.41 -13.08
N ILE A 57 -14.14 -3.40 -12.30
CA ILE A 57 -15.26 -3.23 -11.36
C ILE A 57 -14.97 -2.15 -10.32
N LYS A 58 -13.72 -2.08 -9.84
CA LYS A 58 -13.31 -1.10 -8.83
C LYS A 58 -12.72 0.17 -9.41
N ASP A 59 -12.39 0.16 -10.71
CA ASP A 59 -11.61 1.20 -11.38
C ASP A 59 -10.32 1.53 -10.61
N LEU A 60 -9.57 0.48 -10.22
CA LEU A 60 -8.34 0.58 -9.43
C LEU A 60 -7.29 -0.42 -9.87
N TYR A 61 -6.03 0.02 -9.84
CA TYR A 61 -4.88 -0.88 -9.84
C TYR A 61 -4.69 -1.46 -8.45
N ARG A 62 -4.25 -2.71 -8.41
CA ARG A 62 -3.92 -3.46 -7.19
C ARG A 62 -2.50 -3.99 -7.31
N LYS A 63 -1.70 -3.78 -6.27
CA LYS A 63 -0.32 -4.27 -6.23
C LYS A 63 0.02 -4.86 -4.87
N TYR A 64 0.50 -6.10 -4.90
CA TYR A 64 0.98 -6.80 -3.73
C TYR A 64 2.47 -6.52 -3.54
N PHE A 65 2.90 -6.45 -2.28
CA PHE A 65 4.31 -6.31 -1.94
C PHE A 65 4.62 -7.11 -0.66
N LEU A 66 5.90 -7.17 -0.30
CA LEU A 66 6.41 -7.93 0.85
C LEU A 66 5.88 -9.38 0.85
N ASN A 67 6.19 -10.14 -0.20
CA ASN A 67 5.74 -11.53 -0.39
C ASN A 67 4.22 -11.71 -0.28
N LYS A 68 3.46 -10.80 -0.90
CA LYS A 68 1.99 -10.78 -0.87
C LYS A 68 1.42 -10.73 0.55
N ARG A 69 2.13 -10.13 1.51
CA ARG A 69 1.56 -9.88 2.85
C ARG A 69 0.75 -8.61 2.91
N PHE A 70 1.05 -7.66 2.04
CA PHE A 70 0.37 -6.38 1.97
C PHE A 70 -0.04 -6.06 0.53
N VAL A 71 -1.08 -5.24 0.41
CA VAL A 71 -1.62 -4.81 -0.87
C VAL A 71 -2.06 -3.36 -0.81
N ILE A 72 -1.75 -2.61 -1.85
CA ILE A 72 -2.30 -1.28 -2.10
C ILE A 72 -3.29 -1.31 -3.25
N TYR A 73 -4.25 -0.39 -3.21
CA TYR A 73 -5.12 -0.07 -4.31
C TYR A 73 -4.96 1.39 -4.67
N TYR A 74 -4.77 1.71 -5.95
CA TYR A 74 -4.44 3.07 -6.38
C TYR A 74 -5.02 3.43 -7.74
N LYS A 75 -5.14 4.74 -7.98
CA LYS A 75 -5.40 5.32 -9.29
C LYS A 75 -4.18 6.07 -9.80
N VAL A 76 -4.05 6.11 -11.12
CA VAL A 76 -3.00 6.86 -11.82
C VAL A 76 -3.67 8.00 -12.60
N TYR A 77 -3.42 9.23 -12.17
CA TYR A 77 -3.89 10.44 -12.85
C TYR A 77 -2.73 11.04 -13.64
N LYS A 78 -2.60 10.64 -14.91
CA LYS A 78 -1.51 11.09 -15.78
C LYS A 78 -1.50 12.61 -15.96
N GLU A 79 -2.67 13.20 -16.19
CA GLU A 79 -2.86 14.66 -16.37
C GLU A 79 -2.38 15.48 -15.16
N LEU A 80 -2.57 14.94 -13.95
CA LEU A 80 -2.17 15.59 -12.70
C LEU A 80 -0.77 15.15 -12.23
N ASN A 81 -0.13 14.22 -12.96
CA ASN A 81 1.12 13.57 -12.57
C ASN A 81 1.07 12.97 -11.15
N VAL A 82 -0.10 12.43 -10.75
CA VAL A 82 -0.36 11.89 -9.41
C VAL A 82 -0.70 10.41 -9.45
N ILE A 83 -0.15 9.68 -8.49
CA ILE A 83 -0.59 8.33 -8.13
C ILE A 83 -1.27 8.44 -6.77
N GLU A 84 -2.55 8.10 -6.70
CA GLU A 84 -3.36 8.23 -5.48
C GLU A 84 -3.62 6.83 -4.91
N ILE A 85 -2.97 6.52 -3.79
CA ILE A 85 -3.23 5.31 -3.00
C ILE A 85 -4.53 5.51 -2.23
N ARG A 86 -5.52 4.68 -2.56
CA ARG A 86 -6.89 4.74 -2.06
C ARG A 86 -7.21 3.73 -0.97
N ASP A 87 -6.48 2.62 -0.93
CA ASP A 87 -6.63 1.63 0.13
C ASP A 87 -5.30 0.91 0.37
N PHE A 88 -5.09 0.51 1.62
CA PHE A 88 -3.97 -0.30 2.07
C PHE A 88 -4.54 -1.43 2.91
N ARG A 89 -4.09 -2.67 2.66
CA ARG A 89 -4.53 -3.83 3.45
C ARG A 89 -3.35 -4.72 3.80
N SER A 90 -3.39 -5.21 5.04
CA SER A 90 -2.62 -6.37 5.47
C SER A 90 -3.44 -7.63 5.21
N ASN A 91 -2.83 -8.67 4.64
CA ASN A 91 -3.48 -9.97 4.44
C ASN A 91 -3.65 -10.77 5.74
N TYR A 92 -3.17 -10.24 6.88
CA TYR A 92 -3.37 -10.82 8.22
C TYR A 92 -4.38 -10.06 9.07
N GLN A 93 -5.02 -9.00 8.55
CA GLN A 93 -6.24 -8.53 9.20
C GLN A 93 -7.23 -9.68 9.15
N GLU A 94 -7.77 -10.07 10.31
CA GLU A 94 -8.86 -11.04 10.39
C GLU A 94 -9.88 -10.69 9.30
N PRO A 95 -10.48 -11.68 8.62
CA PRO A 95 -11.60 -11.42 7.74
C PRO A 95 -12.56 -10.50 8.50
N LEU A 96 -13.06 -9.46 7.82
CA LEU A 96 -14.20 -8.70 8.32
C LEU A 96 -15.37 -9.70 8.36
N PHE A 97 -15.45 -10.47 9.45
CA PHE A 97 -16.60 -11.28 9.81
C PHE A 97 -17.66 -10.35 10.38
#